data_AF-A0A1T1HCH3-F1
#
_entry.id   AF-A0A1T1HCH3-F1
#
_cell.length_a   1.000
_cell.length_b   1.000
_cell.length_c   1.000
_cell.angle_alpha   90.00
_cell.angle_beta   90.00
_cell.angle_gamma   90.00
#
_symmetry.space_group_name_H-M   'P 1'
#
loop_
_entity.id
_entity.type
_entity.pdbx_description
1 polymer ?
#
loop_
_entity_poly.entity_id
_entity_poly.type
_entity_poly.pdbx_seq_one_letter_code
_entity_poly.pdbx_strand_id
1 'polypeptide(L)'
;MRRSGFFSLLAFVILPLSFQVKAADMPDNKTLDAIAEKKQWAHLLHYRRHPYTFRHLSQNDTDAFFLAKNGKKTLKAELKADVAAFLKDNMPDNMSAQCRFPARYAWVKQQLPDVEFKEQSCSEFELWMNKIDAHKLTLIFPASHINSPSSMYGHTLIRMDREDESRSKLLSYSVNFAANADPTDNELVFSYKGLTGGYPGVVSVMPYYEKTNEYQHMEYRDIWEYRLNLTKSEVDQFVRHVWETKDTYFDYYFFDENCSYRLLALLDASSERIDLTQYFTFTAIPVDTIRVLQEANLVQETHYRASAASGLEYKSKQTGDRVLKVARDLVDTDTDVELLLAGLNQQEQVRALELAHAYARYLAIKKKKDNPELRKRTIKLLSARAKRPVNAGYAEPPAPAIRDDEGHLSSRLALWGGNTSGDQGDAEFIDLRLRLAYHNIMDLPDGYVPGSQIQMGLLNVRAQDDGDIKLNQLILIDVLSLSHQTYFQSPVAWAVTTGFERPNGG
;
A
#
# COMPACT_ATOMS: atom_id res chain seq x y z
N MET A 1 -93.82 -31.12 48.38
CA MET A 1 -92.39 -31.46 48.44
C MET A 1 -91.76 -31.33 47.05
N ARG A 2 -91.03 -30.24 46.79
CA ARG A 2 -90.14 -30.10 45.62
C ARG A 2 -88.91 -29.30 46.06
N ARG A 3 -87.75 -29.95 45.93
CA ARG A 3 -86.41 -29.38 46.14
C ARG A 3 -85.96 -28.68 44.86
N SER A 4 -85.29 -27.54 44.98
CA SER A 4 -84.46 -26.99 43.91
C SER A 4 -83.23 -26.34 44.54
N GLY A 5 -82.06 -26.92 44.26
CA GLY A 5 -80.75 -26.40 44.68
C GLY A 5 -80.21 -25.41 43.65
N PHE A 6 -79.53 -24.37 44.13
CA PHE A 6 -78.79 -23.41 43.31
C PHE A 6 -77.30 -23.72 43.40
N PHE A 7 -76.68 -24.01 42.26
CA PHE A 7 -75.23 -24.09 42.07
C PHE A 7 -74.71 -22.69 41.68
N SER A 8 -73.71 -22.19 42.39
CA SER A 8 -73.05 -20.91 42.10
C SER A 8 -71.77 -21.19 41.30
N LEU A 9 -71.70 -20.72 40.05
CA LEU A 9 -70.51 -20.83 39.19
C LEU A 9 -69.65 -19.55 39.37
N LEU A 10 -68.39 -19.72 39.79
CA LEU A 10 -67.38 -18.67 39.83
C LEU A 10 -66.81 -18.48 38.41
N ALA A 11 -66.93 -17.28 37.84
CA ALA A 11 -66.28 -16.92 36.58
C ALA A 11 -64.93 -16.24 36.83
N PHE A 12 -63.83 -16.91 36.48
CA PHE A 12 -62.49 -16.32 36.43
C PHE A 12 -62.35 -15.53 35.13
N VAL A 13 -62.19 -14.21 35.24
CA VAL A 13 -61.86 -13.34 34.10
C VAL A 13 -60.34 -13.38 33.90
N ILE A 14 -59.90 -14.05 32.83
CA ILE A 14 -58.51 -14.00 32.37
C ILE A 14 -58.42 -12.83 31.38
N LEU A 15 -57.81 -11.71 31.80
CA LEU A 15 -57.44 -10.62 30.90
C LEU A 15 -56.19 -11.03 30.10
N PRO A 16 -56.22 -11.01 28.76
CA PRO A 16 -55.01 -11.17 27.97
C PRO A 16 -54.21 -9.86 28.03
N LEU A 17 -53.04 -9.87 28.69
CA LEU A 17 -52.03 -8.84 28.47
C LEU A 17 -51.41 -9.08 27.09
N SER A 18 -51.89 -8.34 26.10
CA SER A 18 -51.25 -8.27 24.79
C SER A 18 -49.98 -7.43 24.90
N PHE A 19 -48.82 -8.08 25.03
CA PHE A 19 -47.54 -7.42 24.77
C PHE A 19 -47.44 -7.14 23.28
N GLN A 20 -47.67 -5.88 22.87
CA GLN A 20 -47.29 -5.43 21.53
C GLN A 20 -45.77 -5.32 21.46
N VAL A 21 -45.13 -6.33 20.87
CA VAL A 21 -43.76 -6.21 20.39
C VAL A 21 -43.82 -5.27 19.18
N LYS A 22 -43.37 -4.01 19.33
CA LYS A 22 -43.10 -3.15 18.18
C LYS A 22 -41.97 -3.81 17.39
N ALA A 23 -42.23 -4.23 16.16
CA ALA A 23 -41.15 -4.47 15.21
C ALA A 23 -40.42 -3.13 15.02
N ALA A 24 -39.09 -3.15 14.97
CA ALA A 24 -38.32 -1.95 14.64
C ALA A 24 -38.69 -1.55 13.21
N ASP A 25 -39.45 -0.46 13.07
CA ASP A 25 -39.90 0.04 11.78
C ASP A 25 -38.71 0.59 10.99
N MET A 26 -38.72 0.35 9.67
CA MET A 26 -37.75 0.95 8.76
C MET A 26 -37.78 2.48 8.87
N PRO A 27 -36.62 3.15 8.90
CA PRO A 27 -36.57 4.61 8.85
C PRO A 27 -37.29 5.16 7.63
N ASP A 28 -37.81 6.39 7.75
CA ASP A 28 -38.49 7.04 6.65
C ASP A 28 -37.51 7.35 5.49
N ASN A 29 -38.07 7.51 4.28
CA ASN A 29 -37.26 7.71 3.08
C ASN A 29 -36.42 9.00 3.10
N LYS A 30 -36.85 10.08 3.76
CA LYS A 30 -36.09 11.34 3.83
C LYS A 30 -34.87 11.20 4.71
N THR A 31 -35.02 10.50 5.84
CA THR A 31 -33.91 10.16 6.73
C THR A 31 -32.87 9.32 5.99
N LEU A 32 -33.32 8.30 5.25
CA LEU A 32 -32.42 7.48 4.44
C LEU A 32 -31.74 8.26 3.29
N ASP A 33 -32.41 9.24 2.69
CA ASP A 33 -31.79 10.13 1.69
C ASP A 33 -30.64 10.92 2.30
N ALA A 34 -30.88 11.60 3.43
CA ALA A 34 -29.88 12.42 4.09
C ALA A 34 -28.66 11.60 4.57
N ILE A 35 -28.88 10.35 5.00
CA ILE A 35 -27.79 9.46 5.41
C ILE A 35 -27.02 8.94 4.19
N ALA A 36 -27.71 8.59 3.10
CA ALA A 36 -27.07 8.07 1.89
C ALA A 36 -26.17 9.09 1.18
N GLU A 37 -26.36 10.39 1.43
CA GLU A 37 -25.53 11.49 0.90
C GLU A 37 -24.23 11.72 1.69
N LYS A 38 -24.06 11.11 2.86
CA LYS A 38 -22.82 11.23 3.65
C LYS A 38 -21.64 10.60 2.93
N LYS A 39 -20.47 11.24 3.02
CA LYS A 39 -19.29 10.80 2.25
C LYS A 39 -18.79 9.44 2.71
N GLN A 40 -18.77 9.18 4.02
CA GLN A 40 -18.30 7.90 4.55
C GLN A 40 -19.15 6.72 4.05
N TRP A 41 -20.44 6.91 3.78
CA TRP A 41 -21.25 5.86 3.15
C TRP A 41 -20.77 5.53 1.74
N ALA A 42 -20.50 6.56 0.94
CA ALA A 42 -19.91 6.39 -0.38
C ALA A 42 -18.52 5.74 -0.28
N HIS A 43 -17.71 6.08 0.73
CA HIS A 43 -16.40 5.46 0.94
C HIS A 43 -16.50 3.99 1.33
N LEU A 44 -17.39 3.61 2.26
CA LEU A 44 -17.65 2.22 2.66
C LEU A 44 -18.12 1.33 1.49
N LEU A 45 -18.77 1.93 0.49
CA LEU A 45 -19.18 1.24 -0.72
C LEU A 45 -18.20 1.44 -1.90
N HIS A 46 -17.05 2.07 -1.69
CA HIS A 46 -16.08 2.42 -2.74
C HIS A 46 -16.67 3.16 -3.94
N TYR A 47 -17.68 4.00 -3.71
CA TYR A 47 -18.26 4.87 -4.72
C TYR A 47 -17.32 5.99 -5.09
N ARG A 48 -17.00 6.10 -6.38
CA ARG A 48 -16.13 7.14 -6.93
C ARG A 48 -16.72 7.68 -8.22
N ARG A 49 -16.33 8.91 -8.55
CA ARG A 49 -16.69 9.51 -9.84
C ARG A 49 -15.77 8.95 -10.90
N HIS A 50 -16.34 8.22 -11.85
CA HIS A 50 -15.57 7.65 -12.93
C HIS A 50 -15.03 8.77 -13.86
N PRO A 51 -13.73 8.79 -14.21
CA PRO A 51 -13.10 9.93 -14.89
C PRO A 51 -13.70 10.24 -16.27
N TYR A 52 -14.03 9.20 -17.05
CA TYR A 52 -14.56 9.39 -18.42
C TYR A 52 -16.10 9.45 -18.52
N THR A 53 -16.82 8.66 -17.72
CA THR A 53 -18.29 8.64 -17.78
C THR A 53 -18.93 9.66 -16.84
N PHE A 54 -18.16 10.24 -15.91
CA PHE A 54 -18.61 11.15 -14.85
C PHE A 54 -19.70 10.59 -13.92
N ARG A 55 -19.98 9.29 -14.02
CA ARG A 55 -20.96 8.61 -13.17
C ARG A 55 -20.34 8.28 -11.82
N HIS A 56 -21.12 8.40 -10.77
CA HIS A 56 -20.76 7.88 -9.45
C HIS A 56 -21.18 6.42 -9.35
N LEU A 57 -20.19 5.54 -9.24
CA LEU A 57 -20.36 4.09 -9.23
C LEU A 57 -19.38 3.49 -8.22
N SER A 58 -19.73 2.34 -7.63
CA SER A 58 -18.75 1.59 -6.85
C SER A 58 -17.70 0.97 -7.75
N GLN A 59 -16.44 1.06 -7.32
CA GLN A 59 -15.29 0.36 -7.89
C GLN A 59 -15.20 -1.11 -7.44
N ASN A 60 -15.94 -1.55 -6.41
CA ASN A 60 -15.98 -2.98 -6.08
C ASN A 60 -16.72 -3.76 -7.18
N ASP A 61 -16.06 -4.79 -7.72
CA ASP A 61 -16.52 -5.57 -8.86
C ASP A 61 -17.15 -6.90 -8.46
N THR A 62 -17.18 -7.22 -7.17
CA THR A 62 -17.83 -8.42 -6.64
C THR A 62 -19.33 -8.19 -6.45
N ASP A 63 -20.16 -8.85 -7.26
CA ASP A 63 -21.63 -8.75 -7.15
C ASP A 63 -22.15 -9.03 -5.73
N ALA A 64 -21.54 -10.02 -5.05
CA ALA A 64 -21.94 -10.39 -3.71
C ALA A 64 -21.69 -9.26 -2.68
N PHE A 65 -20.79 -8.30 -2.93
CA PHE A 65 -20.52 -7.18 -2.03
C PHE A 65 -21.76 -6.29 -1.81
N PHE A 66 -22.72 -6.32 -2.72
CA PHE A 66 -23.96 -5.55 -2.62
C PHE A 66 -25.13 -6.41 -2.15
N LEU A 67 -25.92 -5.88 -1.21
CA LEU A 67 -27.17 -6.49 -0.78
C LEU A 67 -28.32 -6.12 -1.72
N ALA A 68 -28.30 -4.92 -2.30
CA ALA A 68 -29.26 -4.48 -3.31
C ALA A 68 -28.80 -4.87 -4.72
N LYS A 69 -29.74 -5.31 -5.57
CA LYS A 69 -29.47 -5.65 -6.98
C LYS A 69 -28.86 -4.49 -7.78
N ASN A 70 -29.19 -3.25 -7.43
CA ASN A 70 -28.62 -2.03 -8.01
C ASN A 70 -27.66 -1.29 -7.05
N GLY A 71 -27.16 -1.99 -6.01
CA GLY A 71 -26.31 -1.43 -4.97
C GLY A 71 -24.96 -0.93 -5.44
N LYS A 72 -24.48 -1.36 -6.62
CA LYS A 72 -23.29 -0.80 -7.29
C LYS A 72 -23.53 0.59 -7.91
N LYS A 73 -24.81 0.95 -8.14
CA LYS A 73 -25.22 2.16 -8.88
C LYS A 73 -26.08 3.13 -8.05
N THR A 74 -26.58 2.72 -6.89
CA THR A 74 -27.43 3.57 -6.04
C THR A 74 -27.12 3.41 -4.55
N LEU A 75 -26.46 4.42 -3.95
CA LEU A 75 -26.11 4.46 -2.52
C LEU A 75 -27.33 4.25 -1.61
N LYS A 76 -28.45 4.91 -1.92
CA LYS A 76 -29.70 4.78 -1.16
C LYS A 76 -30.28 3.38 -1.20
N ALA A 77 -30.23 2.73 -2.37
CA ALA A 77 -30.82 1.40 -2.53
C ALA A 77 -30.04 0.37 -1.70
N GLU A 78 -28.71 0.49 -1.70
CA GLU A 78 -27.84 -0.31 -0.86
C GLU A 78 -28.11 -0.03 0.63
N LEU A 79 -28.10 1.24 1.06
CA LEU A 79 -28.38 1.60 2.46
C LEU A 79 -29.70 1.02 2.96
N LYS A 80 -30.75 1.09 2.14
CA LYS A 80 -32.06 0.52 2.49
C LYS A 80 -32.00 -1.00 2.65
N ALA A 81 -31.23 -1.69 1.80
CA ALA A 81 -31.04 -3.13 1.89
C ALA A 81 -30.18 -3.53 3.09
N ASP A 82 -29.12 -2.77 3.40
CA ASP A 82 -28.30 -2.92 4.60
C ASP A 82 -29.14 -2.79 5.88
N VAL A 83 -29.91 -1.69 6.03
CA VAL A 83 -30.77 -1.49 7.22
C VAL A 83 -31.77 -2.64 7.36
N ALA A 84 -32.45 -3.03 6.28
CA ALA A 84 -33.40 -4.14 6.31
C ALA A 84 -32.75 -5.49 6.67
N ALA A 85 -31.49 -5.70 6.25
CA ALA A 85 -30.74 -6.90 6.57
C ALA A 85 -30.21 -6.89 8.02
N PHE A 86 -29.81 -5.74 8.55
CA PHE A 86 -29.34 -5.57 9.92
C PHE A 86 -30.45 -5.65 10.97
N LEU A 87 -31.69 -5.36 10.59
CA LEU A 87 -32.88 -5.51 11.44
C LEU A 87 -33.32 -6.96 11.65
N LYS A 88 -32.79 -7.92 10.88
CA LYS A 88 -33.09 -9.35 11.09
C LYS A 88 -32.50 -9.82 12.41
N ASP A 89 -33.29 -10.59 13.15
CA ASP A 89 -32.89 -11.16 14.44
C ASP A 89 -32.86 -12.69 14.44
N ASN A 90 -32.31 -13.26 15.51
CA ASN A 90 -32.22 -14.70 15.74
C ASN A 90 -31.59 -15.48 14.58
N MET A 91 -30.63 -14.86 13.89
CA MET A 91 -29.87 -15.52 12.84
C MET A 91 -28.81 -16.45 13.47
N PRO A 92 -28.48 -17.58 12.83
CA PRO A 92 -27.37 -18.41 13.28
C PRO A 92 -26.05 -17.61 13.29
N ASP A 93 -25.13 -18.01 14.16
CA ASP A 93 -23.80 -17.40 14.31
C ASP A 93 -23.09 -17.26 12.95
N ASN A 94 -22.44 -16.11 12.74
CA ASN A 94 -21.73 -15.72 11.51
C ASN A 94 -22.59 -15.61 10.22
N MET A 95 -23.88 -15.96 10.25
CA MET A 95 -24.75 -15.93 9.06
C MET A 95 -25.50 -14.61 8.87
N SER A 96 -25.43 -13.69 9.84
CA SER A 96 -26.11 -12.41 9.75
C SER A 96 -25.39 -11.43 8.82
N ALA A 97 -26.13 -10.45 8.29
CA ALA A 97 -25.52 -9.35 7.53
C ALA A 97 -24.60 -8.49 8.41
N GLN A 98 -24.86 -8.40 9.72
CA GLN A 98 -24.01 -7.68 10.67
C GLN A 98 -22.59 -8.31 10.74
N CYS A 99 -22.49 -9.64 10.64
CA CYS A 99 -21.21 -10.35 10.65
C CYS A 99 -20.46 -10.22 9.32
N ARG A 100 -21.20 -10.11 8.21
CA ARG A 100 -20.64 -9.93 6.87
C ARG A 100 -20.17 -8.49 6.63
N PHE A 101 -20.95 -7.53 7.11
CA PHE A 101 -20.73 -6.10 6.91
C PHE A 101 -20.62 -5.34 8.25
N PRO A 102 -19.64 -5.67 9.11
CA PRO A 102 -19.51 -5.06 10.43
C PRO A 102 -19.18 -3.57 10.38
N ALA A 103 -18.47 -3.09 9.34
CA ALA A 103 -18.11 -1.68 9.20
C ALA A 103 -19.33 -0.85 8.81
N ARG A 104 -20.11 -1.33 7.83
CA ARG A 104 -21.39 -0.74 7.45
C ARG A 104 -22.37 -0.78 8.60
N TYR A 105 -22.48 -1.91 9.30
CA TYR A 105 -23.36 -2.04 10.46
C TYR A 105 -23.00 -1.05 11.58
N ALA A 106 -21.72 -0.99 11.98
CA ALA A 106 -21.26 -0.05 13.00
C ALA A 106 -21.56 1.41 12.63
N TRP A 107 -21.33 1.76 11.36
CA TRP A 107 -21.61 3.10 10.85
C TRP A 107 -23.11 3.41 10.79
N VAL A 108 -23.94 2.51 10.21
CA VAL A 108 -25.40 2.67 10.11
C VAL A 108 -26.03 2.81 11.50
N LYS A 109 -25.59 2.00 12.46
CA LYS A 109 -26.05 2.08 13.85
C LYS A 109 -25.76 3.46 14.47
N GLN A 110 -24.61 4.05 14.17
CA GLN A 110 -24.28 5.41 14.61
C GLN A 110 -25.17 6.47 13.95
N GLN A 111 -25.54 6.28 12.67
CA GLN A 111 -26.40 7.23 11.95
C GLN A 111 -27.89 7.13 12.32
N LEU A 112 -28.32 6.00 12.88
CA LEU A 112 -29.70 5.70 13.23
C LEU A 112 -29.83 5.30 14.72
N PRO A 113 -29.57 6.23 15.66
CA PRO A 113 -29.59 5.92 17.10
C PRO A 113 -30.97 5.54 17.64
N ASP A 114 -32.05 5.97 16.97
CA ASP A 114 -33.43 5.68 17.37
C ASP A 114 -33.92 4.30 16.90
N VAL A 115 -33.13 3.62 16.06
CA VAL A 115 -33.44 2.27 15.57
C VAL A 115 -32.80 1.24 16.51
N GLU A 116 -33.64 0.38 17.09
CA GLU A 116 -33.17 -0.71 17.95
C GLU A 116 -32.65 -1.89 17.11
N PHE A 117 -31.35 -1.90 16.84
CA PHE A 117 -30.67 -3.05 16.24
C PHE A 117 -30.33 -4.09 17.31
N LYS A 118 -30.83 -5.32 17.13
CA LYS A 118 -30.46 -6.45 17.99
C LYS A 118 -29.13 -7.04 17.53
N GLU A 119 -28.14 -7.03 18.43
CA GLU A 119 -26.83 -7.61 18.15
C GLU A 119 -26.94 -9.10 17.81
N GLN A 120 -26.24 -9.50 16.75
CA GLN A 120 -26.11 -10.90 16.35
C GLN A 120 -24.74 -11.44 16.80
N SER A 121 -24.66 -12.75 17.05
CA SER A 121 -23.39 -13.42 17.32
C SER A 121 -22.54 -13.49 16.05
N CYS A 122 -21.31 -12.99 16.13
CA CYS A 122 -20.35 -12.98 15.03
C CYS A 122 -18.99 -13.50 15.49
N SER A 123 -18.96 -14.74 15.97
CA SER A 123 -17.76 -15.32 16.62
C SER A 123 -16.50 -15.28 15.75
N GLU A 124 -16.60 -15.50 14.44
CA GLU A 124 -15.44 -15.45 13.53
C GLU A 124 -14.87 -14.04 13.39
N PHE A 125 -15.75 -13.04 13.28
CA PHE A 125 -15.36 -11.65 13.18
C PHE A 125 -14.73 -11.15 14.51
N GLU A 126 -15.30 -11.53 15.65
CA GLU A 126 -14.74 -11.21 16.97
C GLU A 126 -13.36 -11.84 17.18
N LEU A 127 -13.19 -13.11 16.82
CA LEU A 127 -11.88 -13.79 16.86
C LEU A 127 -10.87 -13.08 15.96
N TRP A 128 -11.29 -12.64 14.78
CA TRP A 128 -10.44 -11.92 13.85
C TRP A 128 -10.01 -10.54 14.37
N MET A 129 -10.95 -9.74 14.91
CA MET A 129 -10.64 -8.46 15.56
C MET A 129 -9.65 -8.63 16.71
N ASN A 130 -9.87 -9.63 17.57
CA ASN A 130 -9.00 -9.92 18.72
C ASN A 130 -7.61 -10.43 18.29
N LYS A 131 -7.53 -11.16 17.18
CA LYS A 131 -6.26 -11.64 16.63
C LYS A 131 -5.41 -10.50 16.09
N ILE A 132 -6.02 -9.55 15.39
CA ILE A 132 -5.36 -8.37 14.83
C ILE A 132 -5.01 -7.37 15.94
N ASP A 133 -5.97 -7.03 16.81
CA ASP A 133 -5.80 -6.13 17.97
C ASP A 133 -5.12 -4.80 17.61
N ALA A 134 -5.55 -4.21 16.48
CA ALA A 134 -4.99 -2.97 15.99
C ALA A 134 -5.37 -1.80 16.89
N HIS A 135 -4.38 -1.02 17.28
CA HIS A 135 -4.55 0.25 17.99
C HIS A 135 -4.02 1.44 17.18
N LYS A 136 -3.06 1.20 16.29
CA LYS A 136 -2.41 2.22 15.46
C LYS A 136 -2.27 1.70 14.03
N LEU A 137 -2.35 2.60 13.05
CA LEU A 137 -2.05 2.27 11.66
C LEU A 137 -0.74 2.96 11.26
N THR A 138 0.14 2.22 10.61
CA THR A 138 1.41 2.73 10.08
C THR A 138 1.47 2.41 8.60
N LEU A 139 1.48 3.43 7.75
CA LEU A 139 1.74 3.25 6.32
C LEU A 139 3.23 2.97 6.12
N ILE A 140 3.55 1.86 5.47
CA ILE A 140 4.91 1.45 5.15
C ILE A 140 5.13 1.71 3.66
N PHE A 141 6.16 2.50 3.34
CA PHE A 141 6.58 2.81 1.98
C PHE A 141 8.03 2.40 1.76
N PRO A 142 8.27 1.27 1.10
CA PRO A 142 9.58 0.93 0.58
C PRO A 142 9.88 1.82 -0.62
N ALA A 143 11.00 2.55 -0.54
CA ALA A 143 11.44 3.50 -1.55
C ALA A 143 11.57 2.86 -2.95
N SER A 144 11.58 3.69 -3.98
CA SER A 144 11.64 3.22 -5.37
C SER A 144 12.92 2.42 -5.66
N HIS A 145 12.81 1.33 -6.42
CA HIS A 145 13.98 0.54 -6.86
C HIS A 145 13.93 0.25 -8.35
N ILE A 146 14.77 0.95 -9.10
CA ILE A 146 14.68 1.03 -10.56
C ILE A 146 15.00 -0.29 -11.25
N ASN A 147 15.83 -1.16 -10.65
CA ASN A 147 16.28 -2.41 -11.27
C ASN A 147 15.23 -3.54 -11.29
N SER A 148 13.94 -3.23 -11.10
CA SER A 148 12.82 -4.19 -11.26
C SER A 148 11.54 -3.44 -11.67
N PRO A 149 11.02 -3.66 -12.90
CA PRO A 149 9.85 -2.94 -13.42
C PRO A 149 8.60 -3.02 -12.54
N SER A 150 8.34 -4.17 -11.90
CA SER A 150 7.20 -4.38 -11.00
C SER A 150 7.35 -3.73 -9.62
N SER A 151 8.57 -3.31 -9.25
CA SER A 151 8.90 -2.67 -7.97
C SER A 151 9.37 -1.22 -8.11
N MET A 152 9.45 -0.74 -9.35
CA MET A 152 10.08 0.51 -9.76
C MET A 152 9.40 1.73 -9.15
N TYR A 153 8.07 1.65 -9.00
CA TYR A 153 7.18 2.73 -8.60
C TYR A 153 7.07 2.91 -7.08
N GLY A 154 7.73 2.03 -6.31
CA GLY A 154 7.39 1.82 -4.92
C GLY A 154 6.07 1.06 -4.77
N HIS A 155 5.74 0.73 -3.54
CA HIS A 155 4.44 0.18 -3.16
C HIS A 155 4.15 0.63 -1.74
N THR A 156 2.89 0.57 -1.33
CA THR A 156 2.53 0.86 0.06
C THR A 156 1.79 -0.33 0.64
N LEU A 157 1.87 -0.47 1.95
CA LEU A 157 1.07 -1.39 2.76
C LEU A 157 0.77 -0.71 4.10
N ILE A 158 -0.32 -1.09 4.74
CA ILE A 158 -0.67 -0.55 6.07
C ILE A 158 -0.43 -1.63 7.10
N ARG A 159 0.49 -1.37 8.04
CA ARG A 159 0.70 -2.20 9.23
C ARG A 159 -0.30 -1.80 10.31
N MET A 160 -0.95 -2.79 10.89
CA MET A 160 -1.91 -2.66 11.98
C MET A 160 -1.19 -3.00 13.28
N ASP A 161 -0.71 -1.95 13.97
CA ASP A 161 0.13 -2.05 15.15
C ASP A 161 -0.72 -2.14 16.42
N ARG A 162 -0.30 -3.02 17.34
CA ARG A 162 -0.94 -3.19 18.66
C ARG A 162 -0.58 -2.02 19.59
N GLU A 163 -1.26 -1.94 20.73
CA GLU A 163 -0.99 -0.89 21.73
C GLU A 163 0.42 -0.99 22.32
N ASP A 164 0.83 -2.22 22.65
CA ASP A 164 2.11 -2.56 23.25
C ASP A 164 3.26 -2.45 22.24
N GLU A 165 3.95 -1.30 22.26
CA GLU A 165 5.09 -1.00 21.39
C GLU A 165 6.35 -1.83 21.71
N SER A 166 6.39 -2.53 22.85
CA SER A 166 7.53 -3.40 23.20
C SER A 166 7.53 -4.71 22.42
N ARG A 167 6.36 -5.12 21.90
CA ARG A 167 6.26 -6.30 21.05
C ARG A 167 6.89 -6.05 19.69
N SER A 168 7.39 -7.14 19.10
CA SER A 168 7.97 -7.07 17.77
C SER A 168 6.93 -6.62 16.73
N LYS A 169 7.20 -5.48 16.09
CA LYS A 169 6.45 -4.96 14.93
C LYS A 169 6.30 -5.99 13.80
N LEU A 170 7.22 -6.97 13.72
CA LEU A 170 7.17 -8.05 12.72
C LEU A 170 5.98 -9.00 12.92
N LEU A 171 5.46 -9.09 14.14
CA LEU A 171 4.32 -9.93 14.47
C LEU A 171 2.97 -9.21 14.30
N SER A 172 2.98 -7.89 14.06
CA SER A 172 1.79 -7.13 13.67
C SER A 172 1.22 -7.66 12.35
N TYR A 173 -0.08 -7.49 12.13
CA TYR A 173 -0.70 -7.78 10.82
C TYR A 173 -0.52 -6.59 9.88
N SER A 174 -0.55 -6.87 8.59
CA SER A 174 -0.51 -5.86 7.55
C SER A 174 -1.57 -6.12 6.49
N VAL A 175 -2.09 -5.02 5.93
CA VAL A 175 -3.03 -5.01 4.82
C VAL A 175 -2.29 -4.57 3.57
N ASN A 176 -2.45 -5.33 2.51
CA ASN A 176 -1.89 -5.08 1.19
C ASN A 176 -2.98 -5.22 0.12
N PHE A 177 -2.83 -4.50 -1.00
CA PHE A 177 -3.64 -4.69 -2.19
C PHE A 177 -2.73 -5.06 -3.36
N ALA A 178 -3.02 -6.18 -4.02
CA ALA A 178 -2.20 -6.67 -5.12
C ALA A 178 -3.06 -7.29 -6.22
N ALA A 179 -2.56 -7.24 -7.46
CA ALA A 179 -3.10 -7.99 -8.56
C ALA A 179 -2.95 -9.50 -8.29
N ASN A 180 -4.06 -10.24 -8.36
CA ASN A 180 -4.07 -11.70 -8.34
C ASN A 180 -3.80 -12.22 -9.76
N ALA A 181 -2.54 -12.11 -10.18
CA ALA A 181 -2.10 -12.52 -11.51
C ALA A 181 -1.91 -14.04 -11.61
N ASP A 182 -2.17 -14.60 -12.79
CA ASP A 182 -1.89 -16.01 -13.08
C ASP A 182 -0.36 -16.23 -13.06
N PRO A 183 0.17 -17.17 -12.25
CA PRO A 183 1.60 -17.46 -12.20
C PRO A 183 2.22 -17.90 -13.54
N THR A 184 1.39 -18.27 -14.53
CA THR A 184 1.82 -18.66 -15.88
C THR A 184 1.91 -17.49 -16.87
N ASP A 185 1.43 -16.30 -16.50
CA ASP A 185 1.53 -15.11 -17.35
C ASP A 185 3.01 -14.67 -17.48
N ASN A 186 3.47 -14.48 -18.71
CA ASN A 186 4.80 -13.91 -18.98
C ASN A 186 4.83 -12.39 -18.76
N GLU A 187 6.03 -11.80 -18.68
CA GLU A 187 6.20 -10.37 -18.35
C GLU A 187 5.49 -9.40 -19.32
N LEU A 188 5.32 -9.77 -20.60
CA LEU A 188 4.60 -8.97 -21.59
C LEU A 188 3.07 -9.01 -21.35
N VAL A 189 2.52 -10.20 -21.10
CA VAL A 189 1.10 -10.38 -20.75
C VAL A 189 0.78 -9.68 -19.43
N PHE A 190 1.66 -9.83 -18.44
CA PHE A 190 1.56 -9.15 -17.16
C PHE A 190 1.53 -7.63 -17.30
N SER A 191 2.44 -7.08 -18.11
CA SER A 191 2.49 -5.64 -18.36
C SER A 191 1.24 -5.15 -19.10
N TYR A 192 0.81 -5.84 -20.16
CA TYR A 192 -0.39 -5.46 -20.92
C TYR A 192 -1.68 -5.53 -20.08
N LYS A 193 -1.91 -6.63 -19.36
CA LYS A 193 -3.09 -6.79 -18.49
C LYS A 193 -3.06 -5.78 -17.34
N GLY A 194 -1.90 -5.55 -16.72
CA GLY A 194 -1.75 -4.55 -15.66
C GLY A 194 -2.01 -3.10 -16.11
N LEU A 195 -1.66 -2.77 -17.35
CA LEU A 195 -1.95 -1.47 -17.96
C LEU A 195 -3.44 -1.30 -18.35
N THR A 196 -4.16 -2.40 -18.57
CA THR A 196 -5.53 -2.39 -19.09
C THR A 196 -6.60 -2.78 -18.07
N GLY A 197 -6.23 -3.06 -16.81
CA GLY A 197 -7.18 -3.47 -15.77
C GLY A 197 -7.50 -4.97 -15.76
N GLY A 198 -6.77 -5.78 -16.51
CA GLY A 198 -7.10 -7.19 -16.76
C GLY A 198 -6.81 -8.15 -15.60
N TYR A 199 -6.45 -7.65 -14.42
CA TYR A 199 -6.23 -8.48 -13.23
C TYR A 199 -7.21 -8.12 -12.11
N PRO A 200 -7.81 -9.12 -11.44
CA PRO A 200 -8.54 -8.87 -10.22
C PRO A 200 -7.55 -8.49 -9.11
N GLY A 201 -7.66 -7.28 -8.60
CA GLY A 201 -6.97 -6.82 -7.41
C GLY A 201 -7.69 -7.28 -6.16
N VAL A 202 -6.95 -7.78 -5.17
CA VAL A 202 -7.50 -8.32 -3.92
C VAL A 202 -6.83 -7.71 -2.70
N VAL A 203 -7.61 -7.53 -1.63
CA VAL A 203 -7.12 -7.11 -0.31
C VAL A 203 -6.65 -8.35 0.44
N SER A 204 -5.39 -8.35 0.90
CA SER A 204 -4.81 -9.43 1.68
C SER A 204 -4.40 -8.95 3.06
N VAL A 205 -4.66 -9.78 4.07
CA VAL A 205 -4.29 -9.54 5.47
C VAL A 205 -3.37 -10.65 5.95
N MET A 206 -2.12 -10.30 6.25
CA MET A 206 -1.12 -11.28 6.66
C MET A 206 -0.13 -10.70 7.68
N PRO A 207 0.54 -11.54 8.50
CA PRO A 207 1.59 -11.08 9.39
C PRO A 207 2.69 -10.31 8.64
N TYR A 208 3.16 -9.23 9.24
CA TYR A 208 4.09 -8.30 8.59
C TYR A 208 5.43 -8.98 8.25
N TYR A 209 5.92 -9.90 9.09
CA TYR A 209 7.13 -10.68 8.81
C TYR A 209 7.03 -11.53 7.54
N GLU A 210 5.83 -12.06 7.23
CA GLU A 210 5.62 -12.83 6.01
C GLU A 210 5.73 -11.93 4.80
N LYS A 211 5.22 -10.70 4.89
CA LYS A 211 5.32 -9.73 3.80
C LYS A 211 6.74 -9.21 3.61
N THR A 212 7.49 -8.98 4.70
CA THR A 212 8.93 -8.65 4.60
C THR A 212 9.74 -9.81 4.00
N ASN A 213 9.31 -11.06 4.23
CA ASN A 213 9.95 -12.24 3.66
C ASN A 213 9.49 -12.56 2.23
N GLU A 214 8.25 -12.25 1.84
CA GLU A 214 7.72 -12.46 0.49
C GLU A 214 8.30 -11.39 -0.45
N TYR A 215 8.31 -10.14 0.02
CA TYR A 215 9.09 -9.09 -0.62
C TYR A 215 10.49 -9.03 -0.01
N GLN A 216 11.32 -10.05 -0.21
CA GLN A 216 12.74 -9.96 0.17
C GLN A 216 13.41 -8.71 -0.45
N HIS A 217 12.89 -8.20 -1.57
CA HIS A 217 13.27 -6.90 -2.15
C HIS A 217 12.93 -5.67 -1.29
N MET A 218 12.02 -5.76 -0.30
CA MET A 218 11.82 -4.72 0.71
C MET A 218 13.07 -4.56 1.57
N GLU A 219 13.76 -5.64 1.95
CA GLU A 219 15.04 -5.52 2.68
C GLU A 219 16.19 -5.00 1.81
N TYR A 220 16.02 -4.99 0.48
CA TYR A 220 16.97 -4.36 -0.44
C TYR A 220 16.81 -2.83 -0.49
N ARG A 221 15.70 -2.29 0.03
CA ARG A 221 15.33 -0.89 -0.10
C ARG A 221 15.16 -0.23 1.24
N ASP A 222 15.43 1.05 1.25
CA ASP A 222 15.13 1.86 2.41
C ASP A 222 13.61 1.97 2.56
N ILE A 223 13.15 2.04 3.80
CA ILE A 223 11.73 2.02 4.12
C ILE A 223 11.41 3.22 4.99
N TRP A 224 10.35 3.91 4.61
CA TRP A 224 9.72 4.94 5.42
C TRP A 224 8.48 4.35 6.10
N GLU A 225 8.37 4.50 7.41
CA GLU A 225 7.18 4.19 8.19
C GLU A 225 6.49 5.49 8.60
N TYR A 226 5.26 5.71 8.15
CA TYR A 226 4.43 6.87 8.49
C TYR A 226 3.33 6.44 9.45
N ARG A 227 3.50 6.74 10.73
CA ARG A 227 2.49 6.48 11.74
C ARG A 227 1.33 7.44 11.55
N LEU A 228 0.12 6.91 11.42
CA LEU A 228 -1.06 7.73 11.13
C LEU A 228 -1.69 8.27 12.41
N ASN A 229 -2.13 9.53 12.36
CA ASN A 229 -2.85 10.22 13.42
C ASN A 229 -4.35 9.87 13.37
N LEU A 230 -4.65 8.63 13.76
CA LEU A 230 -6.00 8.07 13.81
C LEU A 230 -6.39 7.74 15.25
N THR A 231 -7.65 7.98 15.59
CA THR A 231 -8.23 7.54 16.86
C THR A 231 -8.49 6.04 16.84
N LYS A 232 -8.58 5.41 18.02
CA LYS A 232 -8.89 3.97 18.12
C LYS A 232 -10.19 3.59 17.39
N SER A 233 -11.22 4.43 17.44
CA SER A 233 -12.49 4.21 16.72
C SER A 233 -12.32 4.19 15.20
N GLU A 234 -11.45 5.05 14.66
CA GLU A 234 -11.13 5.09 13.23
C GLU A 234 -10.30 3.87 12.82
N VAL A 235 -9.33 3.48 13.64
CA VAL A 235 -8.58 2.22 13.44
C VAL A 235 -9.52 1.02 13.43
N ASP A 236 -10.44 0.93 14.39
CA ASP A 236 -11.42 -0.16 14.43
C ASP A 236 -12.37 -0.14 13.23
N GLN A 237 -12.75 1.04 12.75
CA GLN A 237 -13.57 1.16 11.54
C GLN A 237 -12.81 0.71 10.30
N PHE A 238 -11.54 1.07 10.18
CA PHE A 238 -10.66 0.58 9.12
C PHE A 238 -10.57 -0.94 9.15
N VAL A 239 -10.30 -1.54 10.32
CA VAL A 239 -10.17 -2.99 10.46
C VAL A 239 -11.50 -3.68 10.16
N ARG A 240 -12.64 -3.18 10.65
CA ARG A 240 -13.96 -3.67 10.25
C ARG A 240 -14.14 -3.66 8.73
N HIS A 241 -13.72 -2.61 8.05
CA HIS A 241 -13.92 -2.49 6.61
C HIS A 241 -12.96 -3.38 5.79
N VAL A 242 -11.76 -3.63 6.29
CA VAL A 242 -10.85 -4.64 5.73
C VAL A 242 -11.49 -6.04 5.77
N TRP A 243 -12.23 -6.36 6.84
CA TRP A 243 -12.99 -7.62 6.89
C TRP A 243 -14.06 -7.72 5.79
N GLU A 244 -14.73 -6.62 5.45
CA GLU A 244 -15.76 -6.59 4.40
C GLU A 244 -15.20 -6.75 2.99
N THR A 245 -13.92 -6.42 2.80
CA THR A 245 -13.27 -6.31 1.49
C THR A 245 -12.30 -7.44 1.18
N LYS A 246 -11.83 -8.19 2.19
CA LYS A 246 -10.85 -9.30 2.05
C LYS A 246 -11.25 -10.41 1.06
N ASP A 247 -12.55 -10.65 0.89
CA ASP A 247 -13.10 -11.70 0.00
C ASP A 247 -13.77 -11.09 -1.25
N THR A 248 -13.39 -9.86 -1.60
CA THR A 248 -13.87 -9.15 -2.79
C THR A 248 -12.70 -8.78 -3.71
N TYR A 249 -13.03 -8.44 -4.95
CA TYR A 249 -12.07 -7.97 -5.94
C TYR A 249 -12.49 -6.64 -6.57
N PHE A 250 -11.49 -5.94 -7.06
CA PHE A 250 -11.57 -4.68 -7.79
C PHE A 250 -10.72 -4.82 -9.05
N ASP A 251 -11.08 -4.17 -10.14
CA ASP A 251 -10.19 -4.10 -11.31
C ASP A 251 -8.86 -3.40 -10.94
N TYR A 252 -7.72 -4.03 -11.26
CA TYR A 252 -6.39 -3.52 -10.90
C TYR A 252 -5.72 -2.82 -12.08
N TYR A 253 -5.53 -1.51 -11.95
CA TYR A 253 -4.86 -0.68 -12.94
C TYR A 253 -3.54 -0.14 -12.40
N PHE A 254 -2.47 -0.20 -13.19
CA PHE A 254 -1.13 0.21 -12.73
C PHE A 254 -1.02 1.71 -12.42
N PHE A 255 -1.69 2.57 -13.17
CA PHE A 255 -1.49 4.02 -13.08
C PHE A 255 -2.40 4.72 -12.08
N ASP A 256 -3.60 4.22 -11.81
CA ASP A 256 -4.58 4.82 -10.91
C ASP A 256 -5.04 3.84 -9.81
N GLU A 257 -5.84 2.82 -10.12
CA GLU A 257 -6.45 1.90 -9.14
C GLU A 257 -5.48 0.82 -8.63
N ASN A 258 -4.26 1.23 -8.29
CA ASN A 258 -3.18 0.36 -7.82
C ASN A 258 -3.18 0.18 -6.29
N CYS A 259 -2.15 -0.53 -5.80
CA CYS A 259 -1.93 -0.78 -4.36
C CYS A 259 -2.07 0.46 -3.47
N SER A 260 -1.48 1.59 -3.86
CA SER A 260 -1.44 2.77 -3.01
C SER A 260 -2.79 3.49 -3.00
N TYR A 261 -3.45 3.59 -4.16
CA TYR A 261 -4.80 4.10 -4.24
C TYR A 261 -5.78 3.31 -3.38
N ARG A 262 -5.77 1.97 -3.48
CA ARG A 262 -6.76 1.15 -2.79
C ARG A 262 -6.58 1.20 -1.27
N LEU A 263 -5.36 1.34 -0.76
CA LEU A 263 -5.13 1.55 0.66
C LEU A 263 -5.66 2.90 1.14
N LEU A 264 -5.53 3.97 0.35
CA LEU A 264 -6.21 5.24 0.65
C LEU A 264 -7.73 5.08 0.62
N ALA A 265 -8.27 4.33 -0.35
CA ALA A 265 -9.72 4.09 -0.44
C ALA A 265 -10.28 3.37 0.79
N LEU A 266 -9.51 2.44 1.37
CA LEU A 266 -9.83 1.79 2.64
C LEU A 266 -9.73 2.76 3.83
N LEU A 267 -8.76 3.68 3.83
CA LEU A 267 -8.64 4.73 4.84
C LEU A 267 -9.80 5.73 4.79
N ASP A 268 -10.27 6.13 3.60
CA ASP A 268 -11.44 7.02 3.44
C ASP A 268 -12.69 6.45 4.13
N ALA A 269 -12.85 5.12 4.14
CA ALA A 269 -13.99 4.47 4.79
C ALA A 269 -13.92 4.50 6.33
N SER A 270 -12.76 4.81 6.91
CA SER A 270 -12.55 4.77 8.35
C SER A 270 -13.16 5.96 9.09
N SER A 271 -13.39 7.10 8.43
CA SER A 271 -13.90 8.32 9.06
C SER A 271 -14.42 9.33 8.04
N GLU A 272 -15.46 10.10 8.40
CA GLU A 272 -16.01 11.18 7.56
C GLU A 272 -14.99 12.32 7.30
N ARG A 273 -13.96 12.46 8.15
CA ARG A 273 -12.92 13.50 7.97
C ARG A 273 -11.82 13.12 6.97
N ILE A 274 -11.85 11.91 6.42
CA ILE A 274 -10.81 11.36 5.55
C ILE A 274 -11.39 11.22 4.14
N ASP A 275 -10.81 11.95 3.18
CA ASP A 275 -11.24 11.97 1.79
C ASP A 275 -9.99 12.17 0.90
N LEU A 276 -9.19 11.12 0.79
CA LEU A 276 -7.84 11.14 0.19
C LEU A 276 -7.88 10.75 -1.28
N THR A 277 -8.75 9.81 -1.66
CA THR A 277 -8.79 9.32 -3.04
C THR A 277 -9.34 10.33 -4.05
N GLN A 278 -10.02 11.39 -3.59
CA GLN A 278 -10.53 12.45 -4.48
C GLN A 278 -9.42 13.15 -5.27
N TYR A 279 -8.18 13.17 -4.76
CA TYR A 279 -7.02 13.79 -5.41
C TYR A 279 -6.44 12.92 -6.54
N PHE A 280 -6.85 11.66 -6.67
CA PHE A 280 -6.28 10.68 -7.59
C PHE A 280 -7.30 10.23 -8.63
N THR A 281 -7.75 11.16 -9.47
CA THR A 281 -8.77 10.88 -10.52
C THR A 281 -8.20 10.17 -11.75
N PHE A 282 -6.94 10.46 -12.11
CA PHE A 282 -6.33 9.97 -13.35
C PHE A 282 -5.09 9.11 -13.11
N THR A 283 -4.35 9.39 -12.04
CA THR A 283 -3.14 8.68 -11.66
C THR A 283 -3.03 8.66 -10.14
N ALA A 284 -2.44 7.61 -9.58
CA ALA A 284 -2.10 7.46 -8.18
C ALA A 284 -0.67 6.96 -8.06
N ILE A 285 0.27 7.90 -7.95
CA ILE A 285 1.67 7.57 -7.77
C ILE A 285 1.92 7.35 -6.28
N PRO A 286 2.60 6.27 -5.86
CA PRO A 286 2.76 5.95 -4.43
C PRO A 286 3.33 7.10 -3.60
N VAL A 287 4.34 7.82 -4.09
CA VAL A 287 4.89 8.97 -3.35
C VAL A 287 3.88 10.11 -3.17
N ASP A 288 2.99 10.34 -4.15
CA ASP A 288 1.95 11.35 -4.06
C ASP A 288 0.87 10.97 -3.03
N THR A 289 0.61 9.67 -2.82
CA THR A 289 -0.29 9.22 -1.75
C THR A 289 0.20 9.59 -0.35
N ILE A 290 1.53 9.65 -0.15
CA ILE A 290 2.14 10.07 1.11
C ILE A 290 2.00 11.57 1.28
N ARG A 291 2.22 12.35 0.22
CA ARG A 291 2.04 13.82 0.24
C ARG A 291 0.62 14.19 0.63
N VAL A 292 -0.38 13.54 0.04
CA VAL A 292 -1.80 13.78 0.39
C VAL A 292 -2.10 13.43 1.85
N LEU A 293 -1.52 12.36 2.40
CA LEU A 293 -1.65 12.04 3.82
C LEU A 293 -1.04 13.13 4.73
N GLN A 294 0.07 13.74 4.33
CA GLN A 294 0.70 14.84 5.06
C GLN A 294 -0.12 16.12 4.97
N GLU A 295 -0.58 16.49 3.77
CA GLU A 295 -1.45 17.66 3.54
C GLU A 295 -2.75 17.55 4.34
N ALA A 296 -3.30 16.34 4.48
CA ALA A 296 -4.46 16.04 5.30
C ALA A 296 -4.17 16.00 6.82
N ASN A 297 -2.93 16.26 7.25
CA ASN A 297 -2.47 16.16 8.64
C ASN A 297 -2.74 14.79 9.28
N LEU A 298 -2.68 13.72 8.47
CA LEU A 298 -2.90 12.34 8.91
C LEU A 298 -1.60 11.63 9.29
N VAL A 299 -0.43 12.21 9.05
CA VAL A 299 0.86 11.65 9.49
C VAL A 299 1.23 12.25 10.84
N GLN A 300 1.37 11.39 11.86
CA GLN A 300 1.82 11.75 13.20
C GLN A 300 3.35 11.75 13.32
N GLU A 301 3.98 10.67 12.86
CA GLU A 301 5.42 10.46 12.97
C GLU A 301 5.95 9.77 11.70
N THR A 302 7.20 10.07 11.34
CA THR A 302 7.90 9.40 10.24
C THR A 302 9.18 8.74 10.78
N HIS A 303 9.40 7.48 10.43
CA HIS A 303 10.57 6.71 10.82
C HIS A 303 11.29 6.10 9.61
N TYR A 304 12.59 6.35 9.50
CA TYR A 304 13.44 5.76 8.48
C TYR A 304 14.02 4.41 8.92
N ARG A 305 13.98 3.42 8.03
CA ARG A 305 14.67 2.15 8.21
C ARG A 305 15.58 1.88 7.02
N ALA A 306 16.88 1.92 7.28
CA ALA A 306 17.89 1.57 6.29
C ALA A 306 17.77 0.11 5.84
N SER A 307 18.01 -0.11 4.55
CA SER A 307 18.04 -1.42 3.93
C SER A 307 19.29 -2.23 4.30
N ALA A 308 19.26 -3.53 4.04
CA ALA A 308 20.46 -4.36 4.15
C ALA A 308 21.55 -3.91 3.16
N ALA A 309 21.17 -3.35 2.01
CA ALA A 309 22.08 -2.80 1.01
C ALA A 309 22.77 -1.52 1.51
N SER A 310 22.00 -0.56 2.03
CA SER A 310 22.48 0.70 2.61
C SER A 310 23.36 0.43 3.84
N GLY A 311 22.95 -0.50 4.69
CA GLY A 311 23.74 -0.95 5.84
C GLY A 311 25.09 -1.56 5.44
N LEU A 312 25.11 -2.42 4.41
CA LEU A 312 26.35 -3.01 3.89
C LEU A 312 27.27 -1.93 3.30
N GLU A 313 26.74 -1.04 2.49
CA GLU A 313 27.51 0.04 1.86
C GLU A 313 28.10 0.99 2.91
N TYR A 314 27.30 1.40 3.89
CA TYR A 314 27.74 2.33 4.94
C TYR A 314 28.82 1.72 5.84
N LYS A 315 28.72 0.42 6.17
CA LYS A 315 29.80 -0.32 6.85
C LYS A 315 31.05 -0.42 5.98
N SER A 316 30.89 -0.62 4.68
CA SER A 316 32.02 -0.71 3.74
C SER A 316 32.79 0.60 3.65
N LYS A 317 32.10 1.74 3.58
CA LYS A 317 32.71 3.09 3.54
C LYS A 317 33.51 3.44 4.80
N GLN A 318 33.20 2.82 5.94
CA GLN A 318 33.91 2.99 7.22
C GLN A 318 35.07 2.00 7.42
N THR A 319 35.37 1.18 6.41
CA THR A 319 36.29 0.03 6.52
C THR A 319 37.43 0.17 5.51
N GLY A 320 38.67 -0.09 5.95
CA GLY A 320 39.83 -0.09 5.05
C GLY A 320 39.89 -1.34 4.16
N ASP A 321 40.57 -1.23 3.02
CA ASP A 321 40.62 -2.25 1.95
C ASP A 321 41.00 -3.66 2.41
N ARG A 322 41.92 -3.76 3.37
CA ARG A 322 42.35 -5.04 3.93
C ARG A 322 41.19 -5.79 4.57
N VAL A 323 40.37 -5.10 5.36
CA VAL A 323 39.22 -5.68 6.05
C VAL A 323 38.07 -5.92 5.08
N LEU A 324 37.88 -5.07 4.05
CA LEU A 324 36.92 -5.31 2.97
C LEU A 324 37.18 -6.64 2.27
N LYS A 325 38.45 -6.90 1.92
CA LYS A 325 38.87 -8.15 1.28
C LYS A 325 38.62 -9.36 2.19
N VAL A 326 39.06 -9.30 3.44
CA VAL A 326 38.83 -10.39 4.40
C VAL A 326 37.33 -10.64 4.60
N ALA A 327 36.51 -9.58 4.71
CA ALA A 327 35.06 -9.72 4.86
C ALA A 327 34.40 -10.39 3.64
N ARG A 328 34.88 -10.11 2.42
CA ARG A 328 34.43 -10.82 1.22
C ARG A 328 34.86 -12.29 1.26
N ASP A 329 36.14 -12.55 1.50
CA ASP A 329 36.70 -13.91 1.52
C ASP A 329 36.05 -14.78 2.61
N LEU A 330 35.66 -14.17 3.72
CA LEU A 330 34.90 -14.80 4.81
C LEU A 330 33.53 -15.32 4.35
N VAL A 331 32.94 -14.79 3.27
CA VAL A 331 31.64 -15.22 2.74
C VAL A 331 31.80 -16.06 1.48
N ASP A 332 32.67 -15.63 0.57
CA ASP A 332 32.80 -16.20 -0.77
C ASP A 332 33.69 -17.46 -0.81
N THR A 333 34.41 -17.78 0.28
CA THR A 333 35.28 -18.96 0.36
C THR A 333 34.94 -19.88 1.54
N ASP A 334 35.30 -21.15 1.42
CA ASP A 334 35.16 -22.15 2.49
C ASP A 334 36.32 -22.15 3.50
N THR A 335 37.31 -21.27 3.31
CA THR A 335 38.47 -21.12 4.19
C THR A 335 38.04 -20.93 5.65
N ASP A 336 38.79 -21.52 6.58
CA ASP A 336 38.48 -21.39 8.00
C ASP A 336 38.43 -19.92 8.45
N VAL A 337 37.45 -19.60 9.29
CA VAL A 337 37.16 -18.23 9.73
C VAL A 337 38.33 -17.68 10.54
N GLU A 338 38.92 -18.46 11.44
CA GLU A 338 40.00 -17.98 12.31
C GLU A 338 41.30 -17.78 11.52
N LEU A 339 41.55 -18.59 10.49
CA LEU A 339 42.68 -18.39 9.57
C LEU A 339 42.59 -17.05 8.83
N LEU A 340 41.41 -16.71 8.30
CA LEU A 340 41.21 -15.43 7.58
C LEU A 340 41.32 -14.21 8.51
N LEU A 341 41.05 -14.40 9.81
CA LEU A 341 41.11 -13.34 10.82
C LEU A 341 42.50 -13.16 11.44
N ALA A 342 43.38 -14.16 11.37
CA ALA A 342 44.65 -14.20 12.08
C ALA A 342 45.57 -12.99 11.82
N GLY A 343 45.52 -12.42 10.61
CA GLY A 343 46.33 -11.25 10.25
C GLY A 343 45.77 -9.90 10.73
N LEU A 344 44.53 -9.87 11.22
CA LEU A 344 43.83 -8.64 11.60
C LEU A 344 43.96 -8.39 13.11
N ASN A 345 44.01 -7.11 13.50
CA ASN A 345 43.90 -6.73 14.91
C ASN A 345 42.48 -6.96 15.45
N GLN A 346 42.29 -6.90 16.76
CA GLN A 346 41.00 -7.24 17.39
C GLN A 346 39.81 -6.40 16.87
N GLN A 347 40.02 -5.11 16.61
CA GLN A 347 38.99 -4.22 16.05
C GLN A 347 38.66 -4.60 14.60
N GLU A 348 39.69 -4.83 13.80
CA GLU A 348 39.57 -5.25 12.40
C GLU A 348 38.88 -6.61 12.27
N GLN A 349 39.15 -7.56 13.16
CA GLN A 349 38.50 -8.87 13.15
C GLN A 349 36.99 -8.74 13.35
N VAL A 350 36.57 -7.94 14.34
CA VAL A 350 35.16 -7.71 14.62
C VAL A 350 34.48 -6.98 13.45
N ARG A 351 35.14 -5.96 12.89
CA ARG A 351 34.68 -5.25 11.69
C ARG A 351 34.52 -6.19 10.50
N ALA A 352 35.51 -7.04 10.23
CA ALA A 352 35.46 -8.04 9.16
C ALA A 352 34.27 -8.98 9.31
N LEU A 353 34.02 -9.49 10.53
CA LEU A 353 32.92 -10.41 10.82
C LEU A 353 31.54 -9.76 10.67
N GLU A 354 31.35 -8.54 11.16
CA GLU A 354 30.08 -7.83 11.02
C GLU A 354 29.80 -7.41 9.57
N LEU A 355 30.83 -6.99 8.84
CA LEU A 355 30.73 -6.67 7.42
C LEU A 355 30.46 -7.93 6.58
N ALA A 356 31.13 -9.04 6.88
CA ALA A 356 30.87 -10.34 6.26
C ALA A 356 29.43 -10.80 6.52
N HIS A 357 28.92 -10.63 7.74
CA HIS A 357 27.53 -10.92 8.05
C HIS A 357 26.55 -10.04 7.25
N ALA A 358 26.82 -8.73 7.15
CA ALA A 358 26.02 -7.82 6.33
C ALA A 358 26.04 -8.23 4.84
N TYR A 359 27.20 -8.63 4.32
CA TYR A 359 27.35 -9.11 2.95
C TYR A 359 26.61 -10.45 2.72
N ALA A 360 26.70 -11.39 3.67
CA ALA A 360 25.95 -12.64 3.62
C ALA A 360 24.43 -12.40 3.63
N ARG A 361 23.94 -11.49 4.47
CA ARG A 361 22.51 -11.08 4.48
C ARG A 361 22.11 -10.46 3.14
N TYR A 362 22.92 -9.56 2.59
CA TYR A 362 22.70 -8.98 1.26
C TYR A 362 22.59 -10.06 0.17
N LEU A 363 23.50 -11.04 0.16
CA LEU A 363 23.46 -12.15 -0.81
C LEU A 363 22.23 -13.03 -0.66
N ALA A 364 21.82 -13.33 0.57
CA ALA A 364 20.61 -14.11 0.85
C ALA A 364 19.36 -13.42 0.28
N ILE A 365 19.25 -12.10 0.47
CA ILE A 365 18.17 -11.27 -0.07
C ILE A 365 18.21 -11.22 -1.60
N LYS A 366 19.38 -10.93 -2.19
CA LYS A 366 19.52 -10.70 -3.63
C LYS A 366 19.34 -11.98 -4.46
N LYS A 367 19.89 -13.12 -4.01
CA LYS A 367 19.96 -14.34 -4.82
C LYS A 367 18.72 -15.22 -4.73
N LYS A 368 17.69 -14.87 -3.94
CA LYS A 368 16.46 -15.65 -3.73
C LYS A 368 16.70 -17.16 -3.48
N LYS A 369 17.83 -17.50 -2.89
CA LYS A 369 18.23 -18.89 -2.64
C LYS A 369 18.35 -19.06 -1.14
N ASP A 370 17.47 -19.89 -0.59
CA ASP A 370 17.73 -20.59 0.66
C ASP A 370 18.94 -21.50 0.41
N ASN A 371 20.13 -20.91 0.44
CA ASN A 371 21.39 -21.59 0.18
C ASN A 371 21.86 -22.15 1.52
N PRO A 372 21.75 -23.48 1.76
CA PRO A 372 22.12 -24.07 3.03
C PRO A 372 23.59 -23.81 3.38
N GLU A 373 24.46 -23.69 2.39
CA GLU A 373 25.88 -23.39 2.59
C GLU A 373 26.10 -21.95 3.05
N LEU A 374 25.41 -20.97 2.45
CA LEU A 374 25.47 -19.58 2.93
C LEU A 374 24.93 -19.46 4.36
N ARG A 375 23.88 -20.22 4.70
CA ARG A 375 23.30 -20.25 6.05
C ARG A 375 24.28 -20.85 7.06
N LYS A 376 24.87 -22.01 6.76
CA LYS A 376 25.93 -22.63 7.57
C LYS A 376 27.11 -21.68 7.75
N ARG A 377 27.54 -21.02 6.67
CA ARG A 377 28.63 -20.03 6.71
C ARG A 377 28.26 -18.86 7.62
N THR A 378 27.07 -18.31 7.49
CA THR A 378 26.55 -17.22 8.32
C THR A 378 26.56 -17.59 9.81
N ILE A 379 26.14 -18.81 10.16
CA ILE A 379 26.18 -19.30 11.55
C ILE A 379 27.63 -19.35 12.06
N LYS A 380 28.61 -19.80 11.26
CA LYS A 380 30.03 -19.78 11.64
C LYS A 380 30.53 -18.35 11.88
N LEU A 381 30.16 -17.40 11.04
CA LEU A 381 30.52 -15.98 11.20
C LEU A 381 29.93 -15.40 12.49
N LEU A 382 28.65 -15.66 12.76
CA LEU A 382 27.98 -15.22 13.99
C LEU A 382 28.60 -15.86 15.24
N SER A 383 28.96 -17.14 15.18
CA SER A 383 29.66 -17.84 16.26
C SER A 383 31.03 -17.21 16.55
N ALA A 384 31.82 -16.93 15.51
CA ALA A 384 33.12 -16.26 15.65
C ALA A 384 32.98 -14.82 16.18
N ARG A 385 31.92 -14.10 15.78
CA ARG A 385 31.61 -12.74 16.26
C ARG A 385 31.21 -12.73 17.73
N ALA A 386 30.41 -13.70 18.17
CA ALA A 386 29.94 -13.82 19.55
C ALA A 386 31.08 -14.05 20.56
N LYS A 387 32.18 -14.69 20.12
CA LYS A 387 33.38 -14.92 20.95
C LYS A 387 34.22 -13.65 21.19
N ARG A 388 33.90 -12.53 20.53
CA ARG A 388 34.69 -11.29 20.57
C ARG A 388 33.86 -10.18 21.21
N PRO A 389 34.17 -9.71 22.42
CA PRO A 389 33.32 -8.73 23.13
C PRO A 389 33.44 -7.29 22.62
N VAL A 390 34.45 -7.00 21.80
CA VAL A 390 34.70 -5.66 21.26
C VAL A 390 33.57 -5.26 20.28
N ASN A 391 33.19 -3.98 20.29
CA ASN A 391 32.22 -3.41 19.36
C ASN A 391 32.92 -3.02 18.04
N ALA A 392 32.31 -3.33 16.88
CA ALA A 392 32.86 -2.94 15.58
C ALA A 392 33.01 -1.42 15.40
N GLY A 393 32.23 -0.63 16.16
CA GLY A 393 32.23 0.82 16.07
C GLY A 393 31.76 1.33 14.71
N TYR A 394 30.86 0.59 14.06
CA TYR A 394 30.16 1.06 12.87
C TYR A 394 29.06 2.03 13.30
N ALA A 395 29.03 3.20 12.66
CA ALA A 395 27.83 4.03 12.70
C ALA A 395 26.74 3.38 11.84
N GLU A 396 25.48 3.58 12.23
CA GLU A 396 24.32 3.18 11.41
C GLU A 396 24.11 4.17 10.26
N PRO A 397 23.53 3.74 9.12
CA PRO A 397 23.22 4.64 8.02
C PRO A 397 22.28 5.75 8.49
N PRO A 398 22.62 7.04 8.26
CA PRO A 398 21.73 8.13 8.60
C PRO A 398 20.49 8.12 7.69
N ALA A 399 19.39 8.67 8.18
CA ALA A 399 18.26 8.97 7.32
C ALA A 399 18.67 10.01 6.25
N PRO A 400 18.19 9.88 5.01
CA PRO A 400 18.35 10.91 3.99
C PRO A 400 17.86 12.27 4.49
N ALA A 401 18.56 13.34 4.10
CA ALA A 401 18.20 14.70 4.50
C ALA A 401 16.86 15.16 3.90
N ILE A 402 16.51 14.64 2.73
CA ILE A 402 15.26 14.89 2.01
C ILE A 402 14.65 13.54 1.68
N ARG A 403 13.39 13.35 2.07
CA ARG A 403 12.63 12.12 1.82
C ARG A 403 12.05 12.08 0.41
N ASP A 404 11.66 10.90 -0.04
CA ASP A 404 11.01 10.70 -1.34
C ASP A 404 9.79 11.61 -1.54
N ASP A 405 8.96 11.75 -0.51
CA ASP A 405 7.78 12.61 -0.49
C ASP A 405 8.10 14.12 -0.42
N GLU A 406 9.30 14.49 -0.01
CA GLU A 406 9.76 15.90 0.06
C GLU A 406 10.54 16.33 -1.19
N GLY A 407 10.85 15.39 -2.09
CA GLY A 407 11.42 15.69 -3.40
C GLY A 407 10.43 16.46 -4.28
N HIS A 408 10.87 16.81 -5.49
CA HIS A 408 10.02 17.51 -6.44
C HIS A 408 8.76 16.70 -6.83
N LEU A 409 7.73 17.38 -7.32
CA LEU A 409 6.46 16.79 -7.73
C LEU A 409 6.59 15.88 -8.97
N SER A 410 5.65 14.94 -9.09
CA SER A 410 5.67 13.87 -10.11
C SER A 410 5.25 14.31 -11.51
N SER A 411 4.53 15.43 -11.65
CA SER A 411 4.05 15.93 -12.95
C SER A 411 4.71 17.27 -13.28
N ARG A 412 4.91 17.55 -14.57
CA ARG A 412 5.54 18.80 -15.00
C ARG A 412 4.91 19.32 -16.29
N LEU A 413 4.49 20.57 -16.27
CA LEU A 413 4.19 21.36 -17.46
C LEU A 413 5.37 22.32 -17.70
N ALA A 414 5.91 22.34 -18.91
CA ALA A 414 7.02 23.21 -19.27
C ALA A 414 6.80 23.86 -20.64
N LEU A 415 7.26 25.10 -20.76
CA LEU A 415 7.31 25.87 -22.00
C LEU A 415 8.78 26.18 -22.31
N TRP A 416 9.23 25.86 -23.52
CA TRP A 416 10.59 26.15 -23.97
C TRP A 416 10.55 26.98 -25.25
N GLY A 417 11.49 27.91 -25.40
CA GLY A 417 11.72 28.64 -26.64
C GLY A 417 13.17 28.48 -27.07
N GLY A 418 13.41 28.34 -28.37
CA GLY A 418 14.76 28.19 -28.90
C GLY A 418 14.83 28.38 -30.40
N ASN A 419 16.05 28.26 -30.93
CA ASN A 419 16.32 28.29 -32.36
C ASN A 419 17.13 27.03 -32.72
N THR A 420 16.77 26.37 -33.83
CA THR A 420 17.58 25.30 -34.42
C THR A 420 18.24 25.79 -35.69
N SER A 421 19.57 25.77 -35.75
CA SER A 421 20.32 25.96 -36.99
C SER A 421 20.45 24.62 -37.72
N GLY A 422 19.96 24.56 -38.96
CA GLY A 422 20.10 23.40 -39.84
C GLY A 422 20.49 23.76 -41.26
N ASP A 423 20.68 22.76 -42.12
CA ASP A 423 21.08 22.96 -43.53
C ASP A 423 20.07 23.78 -44.35
N GLN A 424 18.82 23.90 -43.89
CA GLN A 424 17.76 24.71 -44.52
C GLN A 424 17.55 26.10 -43.90
N GLY A 425 18.38 26.49 -42.92
CA GLY A 425 18.28 27.77 -42.23
C GLY A 425 18.03 27.64 -40.72
N ASP A 426 17.98 28.78 -40.06
CA ASP A 426 17.60 28.90 -38.66
C ASP A 426 16.07 28.83 -38.55
N ALA A 427 15.55 28.03 -37.63
CA ALA A 427 14.13 27.93 -37.35
C ALA A 427 13.88 28.21 -35.86
N GLU A 428 13.05 29.20 -35.56
CA GLU A 428 12.62 29.47 -34.20
C GLU A 428 11.48 28.53 -33.81
N PHE A 429 11.46 28.10 -32.55
CA PHE A 429 10.43 27.20 -32.07
C PHE A 429 10.01 27.48 -30.62
N ILE A 430 8.78 27.06 -30.31
CA ILE A 430 8.23 26.98 -28.97
C ILE A 430 7.78 25.54 -28.71
N ASP A 431 8.25 24.92 -27.63
CA ASP A 431 7.79 23.60 -27.17
C ASP A 431 6.87 23.74 -25.97
N LEU A 432 5.71 23.08 -26.03
CA LEU A 432 4.88 22.77 -24.87
C LEU A 432 5.10 21.30 -24.47
N ARG A 433 5.61 21.08 -23.25
CA ARG A 433 5.94 19.75 -22.72
C ARG A 433 5.09 19.43 -21.50
N LEU A 434 4.36 18.32 -21.55
CA LEU A 434 3.59 17.76 -20.45
C LEU A 434 4.16 16.39 -20.07
N ARG A 435 4.71 16.28 -18.86
CA ARG A 435 5.06 15.01 -18.22
C ARG A 435 4.00 14.64 -17.20
N LEU A 436 3.42 13.45 -17.33
CA LEU A 436 2.34 12.98 -16.48
C LEU A 436 2.86 12.44 -15.13
N ALA A 437 3.94 11.69 -15.13
CA ALA A 437 4.41 11.01 -13.93
C ALA A 437 5.95 10.94 -13.80
N TYR A 438 6.39 10.91 -12.53
CA TYR A 438 7.77 10.79 -12.07
C TYR A 438 8.73 11.87 -12.59
N HIS A 439 9.97 11.48 -12.88
CA HIS A 439 11.12 12.36 -12.96
C HIS A 439 12.14 11.84 -13.95
N ASN A 440 12.95 12.75 -14.48
CA ASN A 440 14.13 12.41 -15.24
C ASN A 440 15.39 12.81 -14.46
N ILE A 441 16.54 12.38 -14.97
CA ILE A 441 17.83 12.65 -14.33
C ILE A 441 18.24 14.13 -14.35
N MET A 442 17.51 14.96 -15.11
CA MET A 442 17.72 16.40 -15.20
C MET A 442 16.84 17.19 -14.23
N ASP A 443 15.90 16.55 -13.53
CA ASP A 443 15.19 17.16 -12.41
C ASP A 443 16.10 17.26 -11.18
N LEU A 444 15.66 18.02 -10.18
CA LEU A 444 16.38 18.12 -8.91
C LEU A 444 16.49 16.71 -8.29
N PRO A 445 17.69 16.23 -7.94
CA PRO A 445 17.87 14.85 -7.48
C PRO A 445 17.34 14.62 -6.04
N ASP A 446 17.06 15.69 -5.30
CA ASP A 446 16.63 15.61 -3.91
C ASP A 446 15.33 14.82 -3.74
N GLY A 447 15.34 13.89 -2.78
CA GLY A 447 14.26 12.94 -2.52
C GLY A 447 14.27 11.70 -3.43
N TYR A 448 15.05 11.67 -4.51
CA TYR A 448 15.09 10.53 -5.42
C TYR A 448 16.43 9.79 -5.38
N VAL A 449 16.42 8.50 -5.71
CA VAL A 449 17.65 7.70 -5.77
C VAL A 449 18.55 8.26 -6.87
N PRO A 450 19.81 8.63 -6.58
CA PRO A 450 20.72 9.16 -7.60
C PRO A 450 20.90 8.20 -8.78
N GLY A 451 20.93 8.73 -10.00
CA GLY A 451 21.08 7.91 -11.21
C GLY A 451 19.80 7.17 -11.62
N SER A 452 18.66 7.51 -11.04
CA SER A 452 17.35 6.97 -11.43
C SER A 452 16.66 7.87 -12.45
N GLN A 453 15.88 7.29 -13.35
CA GLN A 453 14.90 8.04 -14.14
C GLN A 453 13.75 7.12 -14.55
N ILE A 454 12.52 7.57 -14.32
CA ILE A 454 11.31 6.90 -14.76
C ILE A 454 10.43 8.01 -15.35
N GLN A 455 10.12 7.99 -16.63
CA GLN A 455 9.26 8.96 -17.29
C GLN A 455 8.10 8.24 -17.97
N MET A 456 6.94 8.28 -17.32
CA MET A 456 5.71 7.63 -17.78
C MET A 456 4.78 8.70 -18.33
N GLY A 457 4.60 8.71 -19.65
CA GLY A 457 3.84 9.74 -20.34
C GLY A 457 4.59 11.07 -20.43
N LEU A 458 5.22 11.33 -21.58
CA LEU A 458 5.68 12.65 -22.00
C LEU A 458 5.03 13.00 -23.33
N LEU A 459 4.37 14.15 -23.38
CA LEU A 459 3.89 14.77 -24.60
C LEU A 459 4.69 16.05 -24.84
N ASN A 460 5.31 16.17 -26.01
CA ASN A 460 6.00 17.38 -26.47
C ASN A 460 5.43 17.81 -27.82
N VAL A 461 4.80 18.98 -27.84
CA VAL A 461 4.27 19.61 -29.05
C VAL A 461 5.11 20.85 -29.35
N ARG A 462 5.63 20.93 -30.57
CA ARG A 462 6.45 22.04 -31.05
C ARG A 462 5.66 22.90 -32.03
N ALA A 463 5.65 24.21 -31.82
CA ALA A 463 5.26 25.21 -32.82
C ALA A 463 6.52 25.84 -33.41
N GLN A 464 6.60 25.98 -34.73
CA GLN A 464 7.70 26.63 -35.45
C GLN A 464 7.28 28.02 -35.95
N ASP A 465 8.25 28.84 -36.34
CA ASP A 465 8.06 30.20 -36.87
C ASP A 465 7.25 30.25 -38.18
N ASP A 466 7.30 29.20 -38.99
CA ASP A 466 6.45 29.00 -40.16
C ASP A 466 4.96 28.75 -39.83
N GLY A 467 4.62 28.65 -38.53
CA GLY A 467 3.29 28.40 -38.01
C GLY A 467 2.92 26.91 -37.90
N ASP A 468 3.82 26.00 -38.25
CA ASP A 468 3.56 24.57 -38.19
C ASP A 468 3.60 24.05 -36.74
N ILE A 469 2.63 23.19 -36.41
CA ILE A 469 2.50 22.56 -35.09
C ILE A 469 2.67 21.06 -35.26
N LYS A 470 3.76 20.56 -34.71
CA LYS A 470 4.17 19.16 -34.85
C LYS A 470 4.21 18.47 -33.49
N LEU A 471 3.73 17.23 -33.45
CA LEU A 471 4.11 16.32 -32.38
C LEU A 471 5.62 16.06 -32.51
N ASN A 472 6.37 16.49 -31.52
CA ASN A 472 7.82 16.36 -31.49
C ASN A 472 8.24 15.11 -30.73
N GLN A 473 7.57 14.80 -29.61
CA GLN A 473 7.85 13.62 -28.81
C GLN A 473 6.58 13.10 -28.12
N LEU A 474 6.40 11.78 -28.13
CA LEU A 474 5.42 11.06 -27.32
C LEU A 474 6.12 9.87 -26.67
N ILE A 475 6.48 9.96 -25.40
CA ILE A 475 7.06 8.84 -24.64
C ILE A 475 5.96 8.20 -23.81
N LEU A 476 5.79 6.89 -23.94
CA LEU A 476 4.86 6.12 -23.10
C LEU A 476 5.56 5.60 -21.85
N ILE A 477 6.74 5.01 -22.03
CA ILE A 477 7.57 4.42 -20.99
C ILE A 477 9.00 4.91 -21.20
N ASP A 478 9.64 5.41 -20.15
CA ASP A 478 11.07 5.66 -20.13
C ASP A 478 11.62 5.24 -18.78
N VAL A 479 12.60 4.37 -18.77
CA VAL A 479 13.23 3.84 -17.55
C VAL A 479 14.72 3.78 -17.79
N LEU A 480 15.47 4.48 -16.96
CA LEU A 480 16.93 4.54 -16.97
C LEU A 480 17.40 4.23 -15.55
N SER A 481 18.34 3.28 -15.44
CA SER A 481 18.97 2.89 -14.19
C SER A 481 20.48 3.02 -14.31
N LEU A 482 21.04 4.09 -13.77
CA LEU A 482 22.48 4.28 -13.61
C LEU A 482 22.90 3.70 -12.26
N SER A 483 23.10 2.39 -12.26
CA SER A 483 23.46 1.61 -11.07
C SER A 483 24.77 2.06 -10.42
N HIS A 484 24.74 2.41 -9.13
CA HIS A 484 25.94 2.70 -8.33
C HIS A 484 26.72 1.40 -8.05
N GLN A 485 27.99 1.34 -8.47
CA GLN A 485 28.88 0.24 -8.12
C GLN A 485 29.60 0.55 -6.81
N THR A 486 29.51 -0.39 -5.87
CA THR A 486 30.23 -0.40 -4.60
C THR A 486 31.16 -1.62 -4.55
N TYR A 487 31.94 -1.75 -3.47
CA TYR A 487 32.81 -2.92 -3.30
C TYR A 487 32.02 -4.22 -3.42
N PHE A 488 30.93 -4.39 -2.66
CA PHE A 488 30.16 -5.65 -2.64
C PHE A 488 29.00 -5.69 -3.64
N GLN A 489 28.67 -4.58 -4.29
CA GLN A 489 27.48 -4.46 -5.14
C GLN A 489 27.88 -3.96 -6.52
N SER A 490 27.60 -4.76 -7.54
CA SER A 490 27.88 -4.40 -8.94
C SER A 490 26.61 -4.60 -9.76
N PRO A 491 25.60 -3.73 -9.63
CA PRO A 491 24.38 -3.85 -10.43
C PRO A 491 24.65 -3.37 -11.87
N VAL A 492 23.91 -3.92 -12.83
CA VAL A 492 24.02 -3.55 -14.25
C VAL A 492 23.28 -2.23 -14.48
N ALA A 493 23.88 -1.32 -15.23
CA ALA A 493 23.19 -0.13 -15.72
C ALA A 493 22.45 -0.45 -17.01
N TRP A 494 21.23 0.06 -17.17
CA TRP A 494 20.39 -0.23 -18.32
C TRP A 494 19.38 0.91 -18.57
N ALA A 495 18.87 0.98 -19.79
CA ALA A 495 17.85 1.94 -20.19
C ALA A 495 16.88 1.30 -21.17
N VAL A 496 15.61 1.70 -21.10
CA VAL A 496 14.58 1.37 -22.08
C VAL A 496 13.68 2.59 -22.27
N THR A 497 13.41 2.92 -23.53
CA THR A 497 12.49 3.99 -23.90
C THR A 497 11.53 3.45 -24.95
N THR A 498 10.25 3.70 -24.77
CA THR A 498 9.19 3.33 -25.71
C THR A 498 8.37 4.57 -26.02
N GLY A 499 8.33 4.94 -27.29
CA GLY A 499 7.64 6.14 -27.74
C GLY A 499 7.91 6.50 -29.18
N PHE A 500 7.48 7.69 -29.55
CA PHE A 500 7.75 8.37 -30.79
C PHE A 500 8.61 9.59 -30.52
N GLU A 501 9.68 9.77 -31.29
CA GLU A 501 10.51 10.97 -31.27
C GLU A 501 10.80 11.39 -32.70
N ARG A 502 10.55 12.66 -32.99
CA ARG A 502 10.89 13.25 -34.26
C ARG A 502 12.39 13.59 -34.26
N PRO A 503 13.18 13.08 -35.22
CA PRO A 503 14.59 13.46 -35.35
C PRO A 503 14.72 14.98 -35.51
N ASN A 504 15.72 15.57 -34.85
CA ASN A 504 16.10 16.96 -35.14
C ASN A 504 16.79 16.97 -36.52
N GLY A 505 16.03 17.32 -37.57
CA GLY A 505 16.50 17.39 -38.96
C GLY A 505 15.76 16.41 -39.87
N GLY A 506 14.76 16.92 -40.62
CA GLY A 506 13.95 16.16 -41.56
C GLY A 506 12.57 16.74 -41.76
#